data_AF-A0A9D1J2P1-F1
#
_entry.id   AF-A0A9D1J2P1-F1
#
_cell.length_a   1.000
_cell.length_b   1.000
_cell.length_c   1.000
_cell.angle_alpha   90.00
_cell.angle_beta   90.00
_cell.angle_gamma   90.00
#
_symmetry.space_group_name_H-M   'P 1'
#
loop_
_entity.id
_entity.type
_entity.pdbx_description
1 polymer ?
#
loop_
_entity_poly.entity_id
_entity_poly.type
_entity_poly.pdbx_seq_one_letter_code
_entity_poly.pdbx_strand_id
1 'polypeptide(L)'
;NLGVSVGLDYNDLSLPDNGHLFEEITYKGEVGTVVLSNISKDNIYDDGVDTFTTGQYPNNYVWYSGKLWRAVSANNEEKTVKLVTQWAISAISYSSGSSTFEGSYMEEWLNDKTVDGFLGNLRNPEDFIKMDSKWNATMMTDNSKPPSEEESGTIVEATVGLLNYYETRVNNGYLCNGNLWTTLTPYNTSNLWNKNHVCLSVNYNNVSNALGIRPSINLKKEINIVDGDGSEENPYRLEGDYDTNLEGTLLNTRYSGEYISFGTGENNLYRIISHETEGLTKITSAEPLKDNGGFKTLFFGDSLYYSSANTIGSFLNGEYLSSGTYLTEEQVNMIEDSTTWYLGTVGGVPSYKLAKYTDTNMSGYATSTEAKIGLLRTGELMAGQFKEYNNNMDYWTLTPFNSGNIFHVFISGMASGANFQITSYGIKPSLNLKQNVIITGGDGTLQNPFTLALE
;
A
#
# COMPACT_ATOMS: atom_id res chain seq x y z
N ASN A 1 -35.79 -4.26 -54.45
CA ASN A 1 -34.86 -4.26 -55.61
C ASN A 1 -34.53 -2.82 -55.92
N LEU A 2 -33.33 -2.29 -55.70
CA LEU A 2 -32.01 -2.91 -55.58
C LEU A 2 -31.30 -2.47 -54.28
N GLY A 3 -30.63 -3.42 -53.64
CA GLY A 3 -29.61 -3.12 -52.62
C GLY A 3 -28.27 -2.79 -53.26
N VAL A 4 -27.45 -2.05 -52.50
CA VAL A 4 -25.99 -2.05 -52.65
C VAL A 4 -25.43 -2.05 -51.23
N SER A 5 -24.88 -3.19 -50.81
CA SER A 5 -23.91 -3.24 -49.72
C SER A 5 -22.55 -2.85 -50.29
N VAL A 6 -21.80 -2.03 -49.56
CA VAL A 6 -20.38 -1.84 -49.82
C VAL A 6 -19.66 -2.52 -48.68
N GLY A 7 -19.19 -3.75 -48.93
CA GLY A 7 -18.28 -4.45 -48.03
C GLY A 7 -16.90 -3.83 -48.16
N LEU A 8 -16.26 -3.53 -47.03
CA LEU A 8 -14.81 -3.33 -46.98
C LEU A 8 -14.19 -4.71 -46.81
N ASP A 9 -13.54 -5.21 -47.86
CA ASP A 9 -12.78 -6.45 -47.85
C ASP A 9 -11.46 -6.20 -47.08
N TYR A 10 -11.29 -6.89 -45.95
CA TYR A 10 -10.16 -6.77 -45.03
C TYR A 10 -8.97 -7.64 -45.45
N ASN A 11 -8.40 -7.44 -46.65
CA ASN A 11 -7.32 -8.33 -47.12
C ASN A 11 -6.10 -7.69 -47.80
N ASP A 12 -5.94 -6.36 -47.82
CA ASP A 12 -4.75 -5.72 -48.41
C ASP A 12 -4.12 -4.64 -47.52
N LEU A 13 -3.94 -4.94 -46.22
CA LEU A 13 -3.04 -4.17 -45.36
C LEU A 13 -1.72 -4.94 -45.20
N SER A 14 -0.83 -4.83 -46.18
CA SER A 14 0.57 -5.16 -45.99
C SER A 14 1.22 -4.04 -45.19
N LEU A 15 1.65 -4.32 -43.96
CA LEU A 15 2.54 -3.42 -43.22
C LEU A 15 3.82 -3.22 -44.04
N PRO A 16 4.38 -2.00 -44.14
CA PRO A 16 5.62 -1.77 -44.87
C PRO A 16 6.77 -2.59 -44.27
N ASP A 17 7.62 -3.18 -45.12
CA ASP A 17 8.79 -4.01 -44.74
C ASP A 17 9.83 -3.27 -43.89
N ASN A 18 9.66 -1.97 -43.74
CA ASN A 18 10.47 -1.03 -42.97
C ASN A 18 9.68 -0.43 -41.80
N GLY A 19 8.73 -1.20 -41.25
CA GLY A 19 8.13 -0.91 -39.96
C GLY A 19 9.23 -0.73 -38.91
N HIS A 20 9.46 0.52 -38.52
CA HIS A 20 10.25 0.81 -37.33
C HIS A 20 9.55 0.09 -36.18
N LEU A 21 10.19 -0.93 -35.61
CA LEU A 21 9.87 -1.35 -34.26
C LEU A 21 9.83 -0.07 -33.43
N PHE A 22 8.72 0.19 -32.74
CA PHE A 22 8.71 1.20 -31.70
C PHE A 22 9.81 0.78 -30.71
N GLU A 23 10.97 1.44 -30.78
CA GLU A 23 11.99 1.27 -29.75
C GLU A 23 11.33 1.71 -28.45
N GLU A 24 11.24 0.77 -27.50
CA GLU A 24 10.79 1.08 -26.15
C GLU A 24 11.76 2.12 -25.58
N ILE A 25 11.25 3.34 -25.36
CA ILE A 25 12.05 4.41 -24.80
C ILE A 25 12.29 4.07 -23.33
N THR A 26 13.42 3.45 -23.04
CA THR A 26 13.89 3.23 -21.68
C THR A 26 14.73 4.41 -21.22
N TYR A 27 14.31 5.07 -20.15
CA TYR A 27 15.10 6.15 -19.55
C TYR A 27 16.05 5.56 -18.50
N LYS A 28 17.36 5.77 -18.67
CA LYS A 28 18.39 5.26 -17.74
C LYS A 28 19.23 6.40 -17.19
N GLY A 29 19.67 6.26 -15.94
CA GLY A 29 20.54 7.22 -15.25
C GLY A 29 20.00 7.62 -13.88
N GLU A 30 20.61 8.63 -13.26
CA GLU A 30 20.25 9.10 -11.92
C GLU A 30 18.76 9.46 -11.84
N VAL A 31 18.07 8.95 -10.81
CA VAL A 31 16.61 9.09 -10.67
C VAL A 31 16.19 10.56 -10.72
N GLY A 32 16.92 11.45 -10.04
CA GLY A 32 16.58 12.89 -9.98
C GLY A 32 16.62 13.60 -11.32
N THR A 33 17.43 13.12 -12.26
CA THR A 33 17.51 13.65 -13.62
C THR A 33 16.43 13.04 -14.51
N VAL A 34 16.32 11.71 -14.49
CA VAL A 34 15.42 10.96 -15.37
C VAL A 34 13.96 11.32 -15.09
N VAL A 35 13.53 11.28 -13.82
CA VAL A 35 12.14 11.58 -13.43
C VAL A 35 11.71 12.95 -13.92
N LEU A 36 12.55 13.98 -13.80
CA LEU A 36 12.17 15.33 -14.23
C LEU A 36 12.21 15.49 -15.75
N SER A 37 13.14 14.82 -16.44
CA SER A 37 13.30 14.93 -17.89
C SER A 37 12.13 14.34 -18.69
N ASN A 38 11.45 13.33 -18.14
CA ASN A 38 10.30 12.68 -18.78
C ASN A 38 8.97 13.44 -18.53
N ILE A 39 8.99 14.51 -17.73
CA ILE A 39 7.79 15.29 -17.41
C ILE A 39 7.74 16.56 -18.27
N SER A 40 6.55 16.84 -18.82
CA SER A 40 6.31 18.10 -19.54
C SER A 40 6.65 19.30 -18.65
N LYS A 41 7.27 20.34 -19.23
CA LYS A 41 7.60 21.57 -18.51
C LYS A 41 6.39 22.24 -17.87
N ASP A 42 5.20 22.08 -18.45
CA ASP A 42 3.94 22.60 -17.90
C ASP A 42 3.48 21.83 -16.65
N ASN A 43 4.04 20.65 -16.42
CA ASN A 43 3.78 19.77 -15.28
C ASN A 43 4.95 19.77 -14.30
N ILE A 44 5.76 20.82 -14.27
CA ILE A 44 6.86 21.00 -13.31
C ILE A 44 6.66 22.33 -12.56
N TYR A 45 6.92 22.32 -11.26
CA TYR A 45 6.95 23.53 -10.43
C TYR A 45 8.20 23.54 -9.57
N ASP A 46 9.03 24.58 -9.70
CA ASP A 46 10.24 24.77 -8.90
C ASP A 46 9.99 25.89 -7.87
N ASP A 47 10.19 25.56 -6.60
CA ASP A 47 9.99 26.50 -5.47
C ASP A 47 11.31 27.12 -4.96
N GLY A 48 12.40 26.90 -5.69
CA GLY A 48 13.76 27.30 -5.38
C GLY A 48 14.57 26.25 -4.61
N VAL A 49 13.91 25.38 -3.84
CA VAL A 49 14.55 24.31 -3.05
C VAL A 49 14.34 22.96 -3.73
N ASP A 50 13.10 22.69 -4.11
CA ASP A 50 12.68 21.43 -4.73
C ASP A 50 11.99 21.71 -6.06
N THR A 51 12.27 20.84 -7.04
CA THR A 51 11.52 20.78 -8.29
C THR A 51 10.47 19.67 -8.20
N PHE A 52 9.19 20.05 -8.20
CA PHE A 52 8.03 19.16 -8.05
C PHE A 52 7.52 18.65 -9.40
N THR A 53 7.15 17.37 -9.43
CA THR A 53 6.28 16.82 -10.48
C THR A 53 4.83 17.20 -10.18
N THR A 54 4.12 17.71 -11.17
CA THR A 54 2.72 18.14 -11.08
C THR A 54 1.91 17.58 -12.26
N GLY A 55 0.69 18.08 -12.49
CA GLY A 55 -0.20 17.58 -13.53
C GLY A 55 -1.00 16.33 -13.12
N GLN A 56 -1.99 15.97 -13.95
CA GLN A 56 -2.94 14.89 -13.65
C GLN A 56 -2.37 13.49 -13.89
N TYR A 57 -1.63 13.32 -15.00
CA TYR A 57 -1.16 12.00 -15.45
C TYR A 57 0.34 11.99 -15.82
N PRO A 58 1.25 12.35 -14.90
CA PRO A 58 2.68 12.22 -15.16
C PRO A 58 3.15 10.77 -15.06
N ASN A 59 4.12 10.41 -15.91
CA ASN A 59 4.87 9.15 -15.86
C ASN A 59 6.01 9.27 -14.83
N ASN A 60 5.65 9.22 -13.56
CA ASN A 60 6.55 9.36 -12.41
C ASN A 60 6.42 8.21 -11.41
N TYR A 61 6.04 7.02 -11.88
CA TYR A 61 5.93 5.83 -11.07
C TYR A 61 7.31 5.17 -10.91
N VAL A 62 7.60 4.71 -9.70
CA VAL A 62 8.83 3.99 -9.36
C VAL A 62 8.43 2.70 -8.64
N TRP A 63 9.00 1.56 -9.05
CA TRP A 63 8.87 0.32 -8.32
C TRP A 63 10.06 0.17 -7.39
N TYR A 64 9.79 0.12 -6.08
CA TYR A 64 10.83 -0.08 -5.08
C TYR A 64 10.32 -0.96 -3.94
N SER A 65 11.08 -2.00 -3.60
CA SER A 65 10.83 -2.86 -2.44
C SER A 65 9.42 -3.46 -2.44
N GLY A 66 8.97 -3.96 -3.59
CA GLY A 66 7.67 -4.59 -3.78
C GLY A 66 6.48 -3.62 -3.78
N LYS A 67 6.72 -2.31 -3.83
CA LYS A 67 5.67 -1.29 -3.74
C LYS A 67 5.77 -0.33 -4.91
N LEU A 68 4.61 0.14 -5.35
CA LEU A 68 4.50 1.21 -6.34
C LEU A 68 4.53 2.57 -5.64
N TRP A 69 5.42 3.44 -6.10
CA TRP A 69 5.68 4.78 -5.58
C TRP A 69 5.45 5.84 -6.64
N ARG A 70 5.28 7.09 -6.20
CA ARG A 70 5.28 8.28 -7.05
C ARG A 70 6.45 9.16 -6.66
N ALA A 71 7.25 9.57 -7.64
CA ALA A 71 8.25 10.60 -7.44
C ALA A 71 7.57 11.97 -7.35
N VAL A 72 7.72 12.62 -6.20
CA VAL A 72 7.04 13.88 -5.85
C VAL A 72 7.88 15.08 -6.24
N SER A 73 9.14 15.07 -5.83
CA SER A 73 10.08 16.15 -6.12
C SER A 73 11.51 15.62 -6.16
N ALA A 74 12.38 16.38 -6.81
CA ALA A 74 13.82 16.24 -6.66
C ALA A 74 14.38 17.50 -5.99
N ASN A 75 15.26 17.31 -5.02
CA ASN A 75 15.93 18.43 -4.36
C ASN A 75 16.96 19.07 -5.29
N ASN A 76 16.94 20.39 -5.41
CA ASN A 76 17.77 21.10 -6.38
C ASN A 76 19.26 21.06 -6.03
N GLU A 77 19.62 20.97 -4.74
CA GLU A 77 21.01 20.96 -4.26
C GLU A 77 21.51 19.53 -4.00
N GLU A 78 20.80 18.78 -3.15
CA GLU A 78 21.18 17.43 -2.73
C GLU A 78 20.99 16.38 -3.84
N LYS A 79 20.14 16.66 -4.84
CA LYS A 79 19.75 15.74 -5.93
C LYS A 79 19.06 14.45 -5.43
N THR A 80 18.54 14.47 -4.22
CA THR A 80 17.70 13.41 -3.66
C THR A 80 16.31 13.46 -4.28
N VAL A 81 15.61 12.33 -4.30
CA VAL A 81 14.25 12.24 -4.87
C VAL A 81 13.26 11.79 -3.82
N LYS A 82 12.27 12.63 -3.55
CA LYS A 82 11.20 12.31 -2.61
C LYS A 82 10.17 11.42 -3.29
N LEU A 83 9.93 10.25 -2.69
CA LEU A 83 8.88 9.33 -3.11
C LEU A 83 7.76 9.29 -2.09
N VAL A 84 6.54 9.00 -2.55
CA VAL A 84 5.39 8.64 -1.73
C VAL A 84 4.75 7.37 -2.27
N THR A 85 4.26 6.46 -1.42
CA THR A 85 3.56 5.26 -1.92
C THR A 85 2.36 5.66 -2.76
N GLN A 86 2.06 4.95 -3.86
CA GLN A 86 0.91 5.25 -4.72
C GLN A 86 -0.41 5.13 -3.94
N TRP A 87 -0.49 4.17 -3.03
CA TRP A 87 -1.68 3.87 -2.23
C TRP A 87 -1.42 4.05 -0.75
N ALA A 88 -2.50 4.23 0.02
CA ALA A 88 -2.42 4.15 1.47
C ALA A 88 -2.22 2.68 1.86
N ILE A 89 -1.06 2.35 2.43
CA ILE A 89 -0.65 0.96 2.64
C ILE A 89 -1.23 0.32 3.91
N SER A 90 -1.68 1.16 4.84
CA SER A 90 -2.38 0.80 6.08
C SER A 90 -3.17 2.01 6.59
N ALA A 91 -3.86 1.85 7.71
CA ALA A 91 -4.56 2.92 8.41
C ALA A 91 -4.37 2.81 9.93
N ILE A 92 -3.83 3.86 10.56
CA ILE A 92 -3.60 3.94 12.01
C ILE A 92 -3.89 5.36 12.52
N SER A 93 -4.20 5.47 13.82
CA SER A 93 -4.27 6.76 14.49
C SER A 93 -2.89 7.40 14.55
N TYR A 94 -2.80 8.71 14.31
CA TYR A 94 -1.53 9.41 14.33
C TYR A 94 -0.93 9.45 15.75
N SER A 95 -1.75 9.74 16.75
CA SER A 95 -1.39 9.69 18.17
C SER A 95 -2.63 9.56 19.06
N SER A 96 -2.44 9.59 20.38
CA SER A 96 -3.55 9.64 21.36
C SER A 96 -4.18 11.03 21.57
N GLY A 97 -3.65 12.09 20.96
CA GLY A 97 -4.20 13.45 21.13
C GLY A 97 -3.30 14.63 20.76
N SER A 98 -2.03 14.37 20.43
CA SER A 98 -1.06 15.36 19.97
C SER A 98 -0.84 15.31 18.45
N SER A 99 -0.67 16.46 17.81
CA SER A 99 -0.30 16.56 16.40
C SER A 99 1.22 16.56 16.16
N THR A 100 2.04 16.54 17.21
CA THR A 100 3.50 16.41 17.09
C THR A 100 3.87 15.10 16.42
N PHE A 101 4.73 15.13 15.41
CA PHE A 101 5.20 13.92 14.70
C PHE A 101 6.19 13.11 15.54
N GLU A 102 7.17 13.77 16.15
CA GLU A 102 8.13 13.13 17.06
C GLU A 102 7.41 12.49 18.27
N GLY A 103 7.71 11.23 18.54
CA GLY A 103 7.08 10.39 19.56
C GLY A 103 5.64 9.98 19.25
N SER A 104 5.15 10.19 18.02
CA SER A 104 3.81 9.78 17.62
C SER A 104 3.73 8.30 17.26
N TYR A 105 2.52 7.73 17.29
CA TYR A 105 2.31 6.37 16.79
C TYR A 105 2.62 6.26 15.29
N MET A 106 2.44 7.37 14.54
CA MET A 106 2.77 7.44 13.13
C MET A 106 4.27 7.35 12.87
N GLU A 107 5.07 8.16 13.57
CA GLU A 107 6.53 8.10 13.45
C GLU A 107 7.06 6.72 13.85
N GLU A 108 6.57 6.19 14.98
CA GLU A 108 6.91 4.85 15.44
C GLU A 108 6.61 3.80 14.37
N TRP A 109 5.41 3.78 13.80
CA TRP A 109 5.02 2.81 12.77
C TRP A 109 5.86 2.94 11.48
N LEU A 110 6.09 4.18 11.02
CA LEU A 110 6.86 4.46 9.81
C LEU A 110 8.32 4.02 9.93
N ASN A 111 8.92 4.17 11.11
CA ASN A 111 10.35 3.94 11.36
C ASN A 111 10.65 2.66 12.14
N ASP A 112 9.63 1.86 12.49
CA ASP A 112 9.82 0.56 13.12
C ASP A 112 10.50 -0.42 12.16
N LYS A 113 11.62 -0.99 12.63
CA LYS A 113 12.49 -1.91 11.89
C LYS A 113 12.11 -3.39 12.09
N THR A 114 11.08 -3.68 12.87
CA THR A 114 10.53 -5.02 13.04
C THR A 114 9.53 -5.35 11.92
N VAL A 115 9.03 -6.58 11.93
CA VAL A 115 8.04 -7.07 10.94
C VAL A 115 6.69 -6.35 11.02
N ASP A 116 6.39 -5.70 12.14
CA ASP A 116 5.11 -4.99 12.36
C ASP A 116 5.15 -3.52 11.87
N GLY A 117 6.35 -3.00 11.61
CA GLY A 117 6.61 -1.64 11.15
C GLY A 117 6.76 -1.51 9.63
N PHE A 118 6.78 -0.28 9.13
CA PHE A 118 6.99 -0.04 7.71
C PHE A 118 8.46 -0.20 7.28
N LEU A 119 9.40 0.45 7.98
CA LEU A 119 10.81 0.48 7.59
C LEU A 119 11.45 -0.92 7.60
N GLY A 120 11.08 -1.78 8.56
CA GLY A 120 11.54 -3.17 8.64
C GLY A 120 11.10 -4.05 7.46
N ASN A 121 10.11 -3.60 6.69
CA ASN A 121 9.58 -4.27 5.50
C ASN A 121 10.01 -3.58 4.19
N LEU A 122 11.04 -2.73 4.24
CA LEU A 122 11.75 -2.23 3.07
C LEU A 122 12.99 -3.10 2.79
N ARG A 123 13.26 -3.36 1.51
CA ARG A 123 14.48 -4.03 1.05
C ARG A 123 15.66 -3.09 1.22
N ASN A 124 16.65 -3.52 2.00
CA ASN A 124 17.95 -2.86 2.14
C ASN A 124 17.88 -1.31 2.18
N PRO A 125 17.05 -0.70 3.04
CA PRO A 125 16.77 0.74 2.99
C PRO A 125 18.05 1.59 3.07
N GLU A 126 19.04 1.12 3.83
CA GLU A 126 20.35 1.75 3.97
C GLU A 126 21.09 1.95 2.62
N ASP A 127 20.78 1.17 1.59
CA ASP A 127 21.40 1.29 0.26
C ASP A 127 20.67 2.32 -0.62
N PHE A 128 19.35 2.49 -0.45
CA PHE A 128 18.50 3.24 -1.36
C PHE A 128 18.09 4.63 -0.84
N ILE A 129 17.82 4.75 0.46
CA ILE A 129 17.16 5.93 1.04
C ILE A 129 18.05 6.68 2.04
N LYS A 130 17.78 7.97 2.23
CA LYS A 130 18.38 8.77 3.30
C LYS A 130 17.79 8.37 4.65
N MET A 131 18.65 7.90 5.54
CA MET A 131 18.26 7.51 6.90
C MET A 131 18.04 8.70 7.84
N ASP A 132 18.61 9.85 7.49
CA ASP A 132 18.60 11.14 8.18
C ASP A 132 17.71 12.16 7.43
N SER A 133 16.59 11.70 6.85
CA SER A 133 15.69 12.59 6.11
C SER A 133 15.08 13.64 7.03
N LYS A 134 15.04 14.90 6.57
CA LYS A 134 14.43 16.02 7.28
C LYS A 134 13.00 16.26 6.80
N TRP A 135 12.05 16.27 7.73
CA TRP A 135 10.62 16.43 7.45
C TRP A 135 10.08 17.70 8.11
N ASN A 136 9.42 18.57 7.33
CA ASN A 136 8.84 19.81 7.84
C ASN A 136 7.44 19.55 8.44
N ALA A 137 7.38 19.48 9.76
CA ALA A 137 6.16 19.25 10.55
C ALA A 137 5.59 20.53 11.16
N THR A 138 5.92 21.71 10.58
CA THR A 138 5.42 22.99 11.07
C THR A 138 3.90 23.04 11.04
N MET A 139 3.30 23.51 12.13
CA MET A 139 1.86 23.75 12.19
C MET A 139 1.47 24.91 11.27
N MET A 140 0.51 24.69 10.39
CA MET A 140 0.04 25.67 9.42
C MET A 140 -1.47 25.76 9.43
N THR A 141 -2.02 26.97 9.37
CA THR A 141 -3.48 27.20 9.23
C THR A 141 -3.89 27.62 7.81
N ASP A 142 -2.90 27.83 6.93
CA ASP A 142 -3.09 28.14 5.52
C ASP A 142 -2.30 27.17 4.61
N ASN A 143 -2.23 27.50 3.32
CA ASN A 143 -1.63 26.68 2.28
C ASN A 143 -0.31 27.23 1.71
N SER A 144 0.33 28.15 2.44
CA SER A 144 1.63 28.69 2.07
C SER A 144 2.74 27.64 2.25
N LYS A 145 3.92 27.91 1.66
CA LYS A 145 5.11 27.11 1.89
C LYS A 145 5.47 27.20 3.38
N PRO A 146 5.63 26.08 4.10
CA PRO A 146 5.97 26.12 5.51
C PRO A 146 7.35 26.75 5.71
N PRO A 147 7.57 27.51 6.80
CA PRO A 147 8.87 28.10 7.08
C PRO A 147 9.95 27.02 7.18
N SER A 148 11.12 27.32 6.65
CA SER A 148 12.31 26.50 6.77
C SER A 148 12.85 26.47 8.21
N GLU A 149 13.85 25.63 8.48
CA GLU A 149 14.55 25.58 9.78
C GLU A 149 15.08 26.97 10.19
N GLU A 150 15.66 27.72 9.25
CA GLU A 150 16.18 29.08 9.47
C GLU A 150 15.09 30.12 9.77
N GLU A 151 13.87 29.85 9.29
CA GLU A 151 12.67 30.67 9.51
C GLU A 151 11.86 30.20 10.72
N SER A 152 12.46 29.40 11.61
CA SER A 152 11.81 28.84 12.82
C SER A 152 10.71 27.80 12.53
N GLY A 153 10.79 27.12 11.40
CA GLY A 153 9.98 25.93 11.13
C GLY A 153 10.35 24.74 12.01
N THR A 154 9.38 23.87 12.28
CA THR A 154 9.58 22.63 13.03
C THR A 154 10.03 21.52 12.08
N ILE A 155 11.31 21.15 12.16
CA ILE A 155 11.89 20.06 11.38
C ILE A 155 12.11 18.84 12.28
N VAL A 156 11.69 17.67 11.79
CA VAL A 156 11.93 16.38 12.45
C VAL A 156 12.82 15.53 11.55
N GLU A 157 13.85 14.93 12.12
CA GLU A 157 14.73 13.99 11.43
C GLU A 157 14.23 12.56 11.63
N ALA A 158 13.88 11.88 10.55
CA ALA A 158 13.43 10.49 10.56
C ALA A 158 13.68 9.86 9.20
N THR A 159 13.94 8.55 9.13
CA THR A 159 14.17 7.86 7.86
C THR A 159 12.95 7.91 6.94
N VAL A 160 11.78 7.63 7.51
CA VAL A 160 10.49 7.61 6.80
C VAL A 160 9.57 8.65 7.44
N GLY A 161 8.95 9.47 6.60
CA GLY A 161 7.98 10.47 7.02
C GLY A 161 6.71 10.44 6.19
N LEU A 162 6.03 11.58 6.12
CA LEU A 162 4.86 11.82 5.30
C LEU A 162 5.05 13.11 4.52
N LEU A 163 4.36 13.25 3.38
CA LEU A 163 4.26 14.53 2.71
C LEU A 163 3.58 15.55 3.63
N ASN A 164 4.11 16.76 3.65
CA ASN A 164 3.47 17.90 4.27
C ASN A 164 2.35 18.45 3.35
N TYR A 165 1.43 19.21 3.93
CA TYR A 165 0.24 19.69 3.23
C TYR A 165 0.57 20.55 1.99
N TYR A 166 1.60 21.40 2.06
CA TYR A 166 2.05 22.22 0.94
C TYR A 166 2.43 21.37 -0.28
N GLU A 167 3.20 20.31 -0.07
CA GLU A 167 3.61 19.37 -1.14
C GLU A 167 2.41 18.70 -1.82
N THR A 168 1.41 18.32 -1.03
CA THR A 168 0.18 17.70 -1.54
C THR A 168 -0.72 18.66 -2.34
N ARG A 169 -0.47 19.98 -2.23
CA ARG A 169 -1.28 21.05 -2.80
C ARG A 169 -0.61 21.69 -4.00
N VAL A 170 0.72 21.86 -3.98
CA VAL A 170 1.53 22.11 -5.19
C VAL A 170 1.14 21.11 -6.27
N ASN A 171 0.77 19.91 -5.86
CA ASN A 171 0.28 18.87 -6.73
C ASN A 171 -1.13 18.36 -6.36
N ASN A 172 -2.14 19.08 -6.85
CA ASN A 172 -3.54 18.63 -6.81
C ASN A 172 -3.93 17.64 -7.92
N GLY A 173 -2.97 17.22 -8.74
CA GLY A 173 -3.20 16.25 -9.80
C GLY A 173 -3.07 14.82 -9.28
N TYR A 174 -2.04 14.10 -9.72
CA TYR A 174 -1.91 12.66 -9.47
C TYR A 174 -1.85 12.21 -8.00
N LEU A 175 -1.53 13.11 -7.06
CA LEU A 175 -1.59 12.78 -5.63
C LEU A 175 -3.03 12.62 -5.13
N CYS A 176 -4.01 13.11 -5.91
CA CYS A 176 -5.41 12.77 -5.78
C CYS A 176 -5.69 11.37 -6.36
N ASN A 177 -5.61 10.33 -5.52
CA ASN A 177 -5.86 8.95 -5.92
C ASN A 177 -7.22 8.42 -5.39
N GLY A 178 -8.13 9.32 -5.00
CA GLY A 178 -9.45 8.94 -4.49
C GLY A 178 -9.48 8.41 -3.06
N ASN A 179 -8.38 8.37 -2.29
CA ASN A 179 -8.39 7.89 -0.91
C ASN A 179 -8.17 9.01 0.10
N LEU A 180 -8.70 8.83 1.32
CA LEU A 180 -8.46 9.68 2.47
C LEU A 180 -7.14 9.28 3.15
N TRP A 181 -6.18 10.20 3.23
CA TRP A 181 -4.90 9.95 3.89
C TRP A 181 -4.35 11.17 4.63
N THR A 182 -3.59 10.92 5.69
CA THR A 182 -3.05 11.98 6.56
C THR A 182 -1.77 12.57 6.01
N THR A 183 -1.60 13.88 6.16
CA THR A 183 -0.33 14.58 5.90
C THR A 183 0.47 14.74 7.18
N LEU A 184 1.70 15.23 7.07
CA LEU A 184 2.56 15.57 8.21
C LEU A 184 2.11 16.83 8.95
N THR A 185 1.42 17.76 8.28
CA THR A 185 1.24 19.13 8.76
C THR A 185 0.11 19.24 9.80
N PRO A 186 0.41 19.67 11.03
CA PRO A 186 -0.61 20.01 12.02
C PRO A 186 -1.45 21.21 11.57
N TYR A 187 -2.78 21.11 11.73
CA TYR A 187 -3.66 22.27 11.63
C TYR A 187 -3.78 23.00 12.97
N ASN A 188 -3.85 22.22 14.04
CA ASN A 188 -3.78 22.68 15.44
C ASN A 188 -3.26 21.53 16.31
N THR A 189 -3.22 21.72 17.63
CA THR A 189 -2.63 20.77 18.57
C THR A 189 -3.20 19.35 18.51
N SER A 190 -4.43 19.16 18.02
CA SER A 190 -5.12 17.85 18.00
C SER A 190 -5.69 17.47 16.64
N ASN A 191 -5.38 18.22 15.59
CA ASN A 191 -5.87 17.94 14.23
C ASN A 191 -4.76 18.06 13.19
N LEU A 192 -4.79 17.17 12.20
CA LEU A 192 -3.89 17.17 11.05
C LEU A 192 -4.61 17.49 9.77
N TRP A 193 -3.92 18.17 8.86
CA TRP A 193 -4.36 18.27 7.48
C TRP A 193 -4.35 16.89 6.83
N ASN A 194 -5.36 16.62 6.01
CA ASN A 194 -5.49 15.38 5.25
C ASN A 194 -5.95 15.67 3.82
N LYS A 195 -5.62 14.75 2.92
CA LYS A 195 -6.15 14.75 1.57
C LYS A 195 -7.42 13.92 1.57
N ASN A 196 -8.56 14.53 1.23
CA ASN A 196 -9.83 13.82 1.15
C ASN A 196 -10.00 13.10 -0.20
N HIS A 197 -10.87 12.08 -0.26
CA HIS A 197 -11.17 11.28 -1.45
C HIS A 197 -11.65 12.08 -2.67
N VAL A 198 -12.26 13.26 -2.47
CA VAL A 198 -12.68 14.16 -3.56
C VAL A 198 -11.64 15.20 -3.96
N CYS A 199 -10.56 15.37 -3.18
CA CYS A 199 -9.44 16.28 -3.47
C CYS A 199 -9.77 17.77 -3.71
N LEU A 200 -11.02 18.19 -3.45
CA LEU A 200 -11.53 19.53 -3.69
C LEU A 200 -11.65 20.38 -2.41
N SER A 201 -11.29 19.85 -1.23
CA SER A 201 -11.55 20.52 0.06
C SER A 201 -10.38 20.38 1.02
N VAL A 202 -10.05 21.50 1.67
CA VAL A 202 -9.20 21.55 2.86
C VAL A 202 -9.95 20.84 3.98
N ASN A 203 -9.46 19.70 4.44
CA ASN A 203 -10.09 18.97 5.54
C ASN A 203 -9.04 18.64 6.61
N TYR A 204 -9.47 18.64 7.86
CA TYR A 204 -8.64 18.30 9.00
C TYR A 204 -9.39 17.29 9.87
N ASN A 205 -8.65 16.34 10.43
CA ASN A 205 -9.20 15.27 11.23
C ASN A 205 -8.47 15.21 12.55
N ASN A 206 -9.15 14.70 13.58
CA ASN A 206 -8.53 14.46 14.85
C ASN A 206 -7.40 13.45 14.70
N VAL A 207 -6.29 13.67 15.40
CA VAL A 207 -5.11 12.78 15.40
C VAL A 207 -5.43 11.37 15.90
N SER A 208 -6.54 11.19 16.63
CA SER A 208 -7.00 9.87 17.07
C SER A 208 -7.74 9.07 15.98
N ASN A 209 -8.15 9.69 14.87
CA ASN A 209 -8.79 8.98 13.78
C ASN A 209 -7.76 8.12 13.02
N ALA A 210 -8.09 6.86 12.77
CA ALA A 210 -7.20 5.96 12.03
C ALA A 210 -7.33 6.19 10.52
N LEU A 211 -6.50 7.07 9.97
CA LEU A 211 -6.53 7.45 8.56
C LEU A 211 -5.51 6.67 7.73
N GLY A 212 -5.73 6.63 6.41
CA GLY A 212 -4.80 6.02 5.46
C GLY A 212 -3.41 6.66 5.54
N ILE A 213 -2.38 5.81 5.45
CA ILE A 213 -0.98 6.20 5.57
C ILE A 213 -0.29 6.02 4.22
N ARG A 214 0.32 7.09 3.71
CA ARG A 214 1.19 7.04 2.53
C ARG A 214 2.62 7.41 2.93
N PRO A 215 3.46 6.43 3.30
CA PRO A 215 4.84 6.68 3.66
C PRO A 215 5.58 7.44 2.57
N SER A 216 6.47 8.31 3.01
CA SER A 216 7.36 9.08 2.15
C SER A 216 8.81 8.82 2.53
N ILE A 217 9.66 8.72 1.52
CA ILE A 217 11.10 8.47 1.64
C ILE A 217 11.87 9.42 0.72
N ASN A 218 13.14 9.68 1.00
CA ASN A 218 14.03 10.34 0.05
C ASN A 218 15.06 9.33 -0.46
N LEU A 219 15.03 9.03 -1.76
CA LEU A 219 16.10 8.29 -2.41
C LEU A 219 17.40 9.09 -2.38
N LYS A 220 18.52 8.40 -2.22
CA LYS A 220 19.86 8.99 -2.36
C LYS A 220 20.09 9.45 -3.80
N LYS A 221 20.99 10.41 -3.99
CA LYS A 221 21.30 10.96 -5.32
C LYS A 221 21.89 9.94 -6.30
N GLU A 222 22.65 8.97 -5.78
CA GLU A 222 23.38 7.98 -6.58
C GLU A 222 22.52 6.82 -7.08
N ILE A 223 21.22 6.80 -6.75
CA ILE A 223 20.31 5.76 -7.23
C ILE A 223 20.02 5.97 -8.72
N ASN A 224 20.21 4.90 -9.49
CA ASN A 224 19.98 4.89 -10.93
C ASN A 224 18.70 4.16 -11.31
N ILE A 225 18.02 4.66 -12.33
CA ILE A 225 17.00 3.94 -13.08
C ILE A 225 17.70 3.08 -14.14
N VAL A 226 17.33 1.81 -14.20
CA VAL A 226 17.89 0.82 -15.14
C VAL A 226 16.88 0.31 -16.16
N ASP A 227 15.59 0.47 -15.89
CA ASP A 227 14.49 0.02 -16.74
C ASP A 227 13.19 0.80 -16.45
N GLY A 228 12.20 0.64 -17.33
CA GLY A 228 10.87 1.26 -17.23
C GLY A 228 10.79 2.67 -17.83
N ASP A 229 9.56 3.08 -18.11
CA ASP A 229 9.23 4.40 -18.69
C ASP A 229 8.55 5.35 -17.69
N GLY A 230 8.33 4.87 -16.47
CA GLY A 230 7.72 5.63 -15.38
C GLY A 230 6.19 5.67 -15.45
N SER A 231 5.55 4.95 -16.36
CA SER A 231 4.10 4.73 -16.34
C SER A 231 3.68 3.79 -15.21
N GLU A 232 2.38 3.71 -14.90
CA GLU A 232 1.87 2.79 -13.87
C GLU A 232 2.09 1.31 -14.24
N GLU A 233 1.98 1.00 -15.54
CA GLU A 233 2.15 -0.35 -16.08
C GLU A 233 3.62 -0.74 -16.26
N ASN A 234 4.51 0.25 -16.47
CA ASN A 234 5.95 0.05 -16.61
C ASN A 234 6.74 1.06 -15.76
N PRO A 235 6.66 0.96 -14.42
CA PRO A 235 7.29 1.92 -13.51
C PRO A 235 8.80 1.85 -13.61
N TYR A 236 9.48 2.95 -13.31
CA TYR A 236 10.93 2.97 -13.25
C TYR A 236 11.46 1.93 -12.26
N ARG A 237 12.45 1.15 -12.70
CA ARG A 237 13.14 0.13 -11.91
C ARG A 237 14.49 0.65 -11.45
N LEU A 238 14.77 0.48 -10.16
CA LEU A 238 16.01 0.96 -9.56
C LEU A 238 17.13 -0.09 -9.67
N GLU A 239 18.34 0.36 -9.95
CA GLU A 239 19.54 -0.48 -9.90
C GLU A 239 19.65 -1.14 -8.52
N GLY A 240 19.80 -2.46 -8.49
CA GLY A 240 19.90 -3.24 -7.23
C GLY A 240 18.56 -3.64 -6.60
N ASP A 241 17.41 -3.12 -7.07
CA ASP A 241 16.07 -3.59 -6.68
C ASP A 241 15.32 -4.31 -7.83
N TYR A 242 15.91 -4.33 -9.03
CA TYR A 242 15.34 -5.01 -10.19
C TYR A 242 15.81 -6.46 -10.30
N ASP A 243 15.21 -7.35 -9.52
CA ASP A 243 15.50 -8.79 -9.58
C ASP A 243 15.00 -9.39 -10.90
N THR A 244 15.79 -10.32 -11.46
CA THR A 244 15.44 -11.10 -12.65
C THR A 244 15.74 -12.58 -12.40
N ASN A 245 15.12 -13.48 -13.19
CA ASN A 245 15.33 -14.93 -13.11
C ASN A 245 15.00 -15.54 -11.74
N LEU A 246 13.80 -15.24 -11.21
CA LEU A 246 13.34 -15.69 -9.90
C LEU A 246 12.73 -17.11 -9.90
N GLU A 247 12.61 -17.77 -11.05
CA GLU A 247 12.10 -19.13 -11.16
C GLU A 247 12.95 -20.11 -10.33
N GLY A 248 12.29 -20.97 -9.55
CA GLY A 248 12.89 -21.91 -8.61
C GLY A 248 13.31 -21.32 -7.26
N THR A 249 13.20 -20.00 -7.06
CA THR A 249 13.54 -19.38 -5.77
C THR A 249 12.40 -19.49 -4.76
N LEU A 250 12.75 -19.53 -3.46
CA LEU A 250 11.77 -19.62 -2.38
C LEU A 250 10.99 -18.32 -2.22
N LEU A 251 9.66 -18.43 -2.09
CA LEU A 251 8.78 -17.28 -1.92
C LEU A 251 9.05 -16.51 -0.62
N ASN A 252 9.50 -17.19 0.44
CA ASN A 252 9.80 -16.56 1.73
C ASN A 252 11.03 -15.63 1.73
N THR A 253 11.69 -15.48 0.57
CA THR A 253 12.79 -14.51 0.36
C THR A 253 12.31 -13.21 -0.30
N ARG A 254 11.02 -13.12 -0.64
CA ARG A 254 10.41 -12.01 -1.36
C ARG A 254 9.93 -10.90 -0.43
N TYR A 255 9.42 -9.81 -1.00
CA TYR A 255 9.22 -8.56 -0.26
C TYR A 255 7.74 -8.20 -0.12
N SER A 256 7.40 -7.55 1.00
CA SER A 256 6.06 -7.03 1.27
C SER A 256 5.59 -6.11 0.13
N GLY A 257 4.38 -6.37 -0.36
CA GLY A 257 3.71 -5.63 -1.42
C GLY A 257 3.76 -6.30 -2.79
N GLU A 258 4.67 -7.24 -3.04
CA GLU A 258 4.76 -7.96 -4.33
C GLU A 258 3.48 -8.78 -4.58
N TYR A 259 3.09 -8.88 -5.85
CA TYR A 259 1.87 -9.53 -6.28
C TYR A 259 2.08 -11.01 -6.61
N ILE A 260 1.06 -11.81 -6.32
CA ILE A 260 1.04 -13.25 -6.54
C ILE A 260 -0.27 -13.61 -7.26
N SER A 261 -0.16 -14.43 -8.30
CA SER A 261 -1.29 -15.12 -8.90
C SER A 261 -1.66 -16.32 -8.03
N PHE A 262 -2.68 -16.15 -7.20
CA PHE A 262 -3.15 -17.16 -6.25
C PHE A 262 -4.67 -17.07 -6.15
N GLY A 263 -5.36 -18.21 -6.04
CA GLY A 263 -6.81 -18.30 -6.19
C GLY A 263 -7.29 -18.47 -7.62
N THR A 264 -8.61 -18.36 -7.82
CA THR A 264 -9.31 -18.73 -9.07
C THR A 264 -10.23 -17.63 -9.59
N GLY A 265 -10.41 -17.59 -10.91
CA GLY A 265 -11.34 -16.66 -11.56
C GLY A 265 -11.05 -15.20 -11.24
N GLU A 266 -12.07 -14.45 -10.81
CA GLU A 266 -11.96 -13.05 -10.40
C GLU A 266 -11.29 -12.82 -9.04
N ASN A 267 -10.95 -13.90 -8.32
CA ASN A 267 -10.33 -13.89 -7.00
C ASN A 267 -8.88 -14.41 -7.04
N ASN A 268 -8.15 -14.16 -8.13
CA ASN A 268 -6.86 -14.79 -8.43
C ASN A 268 -5.61 -13.93 -8.13
N LEU A 269 -5.75 -12.82 -7.40
CA LEU A 269 -4.66 -11.87 -7.15
C LEU A 269 -4.47 -11.59 -5.66
N TYR A 270 -3.24 -11.82 -5.19
CA TYR A 270 -2.83 -11.67 -3.80
C TYR A 270 -1.58 -10.80 -3.69
N ARG A 271 -1.27 -10.34 -2.49
CA ARG A 271 -0.06 -9.58 -2.16
C ARG A 271 0.65 -10.15 -0.96
N ILE A 272 1.97 -10.14 -0.99
CA ILE A 272 2.81 -10.45 0.18
C ILE A 272 2.61 -9.36 1.23
N ILE A 273 2.36 -9.75 2.47
CA ILE A 273 2.22 -8.85 3.62
C ILE A 273 3.54 -8.77 4.37
N SER A 274 4.05 -9.93 4.79
CA SER A 274 5.18 -10.05 5.70
C SER A 274 5.66 -11.50 5.84
N HIS A 275 6.73 -11.67 6.60
CA HIS A 275 7.26 -12.95 7.07
C HIS A 275 7.18 -13.02 8.61
N GLU A 276 6.00 -12.68 9.15
CA GLU A 276 5.77 -12.60 10.60
C GLU A 276 6.02 -13.94 11.31
N THR A 277 5.68 -15.05 10.65
CA THR A 277 6.01 -16.40 11.13
C THR A 277 7.25 -16.89 10.40
N GLU A 278 8.25 -17.32 11.15
CA GLU A 278 9.54 -17.77 10.61
C GLU A 278 9.36 -18.82 9.51
N GLY A 279 9.99 -18.57 8.35
CA GLY A 279 9.94 -19.45 7.18
C GLY A 279 8.67 -19.36 6.34
N LEU A 280 7.58 -18.79 6.84
CA LEU A 280 6.32 -18.67 6.10
C LEU A 280 6.21 -17.33 5.36
N THR A 281 5.34 -17.28 4.36
CA THR A 281 4.98 -16.03 3.67
C THR A 281 3.51 -15.71 3.90
N LYS A 282 3.23 -14.62 4.63
CA LYS A 282 1.86 -14.16 4.85
C LYS A 282 1.39 -13.38 3.62
N ILE A 283 0.24 -13.75 3.06
CA ILE A 283 -0.37 -13.06 1.91
C ILE A 283 -1.83 -12.69 2.19
N THR A 284 -2.36 -11.68 1.49
CA THR A 284 -3.80 -11.36 1.47
C THR A 284 -4.29 -11.15 0.05
N SER A 285 -5.58 -11.38 -0.19
CA SER A 285 -6.20 -11.01 -1.46
C SER A 285 -6.01 -9.52 -1.73
N ALA A 286 -5.70 -9.16 -2.97
CA ALA A 286 -5.46 -7.77 -3.35
C ALA A 286 -6.73 -6.90 -3.15
N GLU A 287 -7.90 -7.48 -3.43
CA GLU A 287 -9.22 -6.89 -3.25
C GLU A 287 -10.09 -7.79 -2.35
N PRO A 288 -11.21 -7.28 -1.80
CA PRO A 288 -12.23 -8.14 -1.20
C PRO A 288 -12.77 -9.15 -2.21
N LEU A 289 -13.08 -10.36 -1.73
CA LEU A 289 -13.60 -11.44 -2.58
C LEU A 289 -14.85 -11.03 -3.35
N LYS A 290 -15.03 -11.60 -4.54
CA LYS A 290 -16.17 -11.37 -5.42
C LYS A 290 -16.90 -12.68 -5.74
N ASP A 291 -18.21 -12.55 -5.93
CA ASP A 291 -19.09 -13.59 -6.45
C ASP A 291 -19.86 -13.03 -7.66
N ASN A 292 -19.57 -13.54 -8.85
CA ASN A 292 -20.19 -13.14 -10.12
C ASN A 292 -20.03 -11.63 -10.43
N GLY A 293 -18.82 -11.08 -10.23
CA GLY A 293 -18.49 -9.69 -10.52
C GLY A 293 -18.81 -8.69 -9.41
N GLY A 294 -19.56 -9.10 -8.37
CA GLY A 294 -19.90 -8.26 -7.22
C GLY A 294 -19.11 -8.63 -5.97
N PHE A 295 -18.77 -7.65 -5.13
CA PHE A 295 -18.10 -7.94 -3.86
C PHE A 295 -18.98 -8.79 -2.93
N LYS A 296 -18.40 -9.89 -2.44
CA LYS A 296 -18.99 -10.74 -1.42
C LYS A 296 -18.91 -10.04 -0.06
N THR A 297 -20.03 -9.97 0.64
CA THR A 297 -20.07 -9.41 2.00
C THR A 297 -20.63 -10.42 3.00
N LEU A 298 -20.12 -10.37 4.23
CA LEU A 298 -20.62 -11.16 5.35
C LEU A 298 -20.68 -10.31 6.62
N PHE A 299 -21.60 -10.64 7.51
CA PHE A 299 -21.48 -10.27 8.91
C PHE A 299 -20.19 -10.90 9.46
N PHE A 300 -19.52 -10.22 10.40
CA PHE A 300 -18.34 -10.80 11.02
C PHE A 300 -18.71 -12.06 11.82
N GLY A 301 -19.80 -11.97 12.60
CA GLY A 301 -20.36 -13.12 13.30
C GLY A 301 -21.14 -12.73 14.56
N ASP A 302 -21.30 -13.71 15.44
CA ASP A 302 -21.98 -13.58 16.73
C ASP A 302 -21.02 -13.28 17.90
N SER A 303 -19.70 -13.33 17.65
CA SER A 303 -18.63 -13.03 18.61
C SER A 303 -17.73 -11.88 18.13
N LEU A 304 -17.23 -11.10 19.09
CA LEU A 304 -16.24 -10.04 18.88
C LEU A 304 -14.87 -10.60 18.42
N TYR A 305 -14.51 -11.77 18.92
CA TYR A 305 -13.22 -12.39 18.66
C TYR A 305 -13.34 -13.38 17.51
N TYR A 306 -12.44 -13.24 16.53
CA TYR A 306 -12.33 -14.17 15.42
C TYR A 306 -12.06 -15.60 15.91
N SER A 307 -12.65 -16.58 15.25
CA SER A 307 -12.31 -17.99 15.37
C SER A 307 -12.76 -18.72 14.11
N SER A 308 -12.21 -19.89 13.83
CA SER A 308 -12.65 -20.73 12.71
C SER A 308 -14.12 -21.20 12.79
N ALA A 309 -14.77 -21.01 13.94
CA ALA A 309 -16.17 -21.37 14.17
C ALA A 309 -17.16 -20.19 14.10
N ASN A 310 -16.71 -18.93 14.09
CA ASN A 310 -17.62 -17.80 13.91
C ASN A 310 -18.09 -17.70 12.45
N THR A 311 -19.06 -16.83 12.12
CA THR A 311 -19.64 -16.75 10.77
C THR A 311 -18.59 -16.57 9.67
N ILE A 312 -17.75 -15.53 9.78
CA ILE A 312 -16.73 -15.25 8.76
C ILE A 312 -15.62 -16.30 8.76
N GLY A 313 -15.23 -16.82 9.93
CA GLY A 313 -14.21 -17.85 10.08
C GLY A 313 -14.64 -19.21 9.57
N SER A 314 -15.92 -19.58 9.71
CA SER A 314 -16.51 -20.80 9.16
C SER A 314 -16.55 -20.77 7.64
N PHE A 315 -16.83 -19.59 7.06
CA PHE A 315 -16.70 -19.39 5.62
C PHE A 315 -15.24 -19.55 5.17
N LEU A 316 -14.31 -18.81 5.80
CA LEU A 316 -12.89 -18.78 5.44
C LEU A 316 -12.20 -20.15 5.62
N ASN A 317 -12.52 -20.89 6.67
CA ASN A 317 -11.92 -22.20 6.97
C ASN A 317 -12.81 -23.37 6.51
N GLY A 318 -13.83 -23.09 5.70
CA GLY A 318 -14.78 -24.07 5.15
C GLY A 318 -14.96 -23.88 3.65
N GLU A 319 -15.99 -23.13 3.25
CA GLU A 319 -16.35 -22.91 1.84
C GLU A 319 -15.20 -22.33 1.02
N TYR A 320 -14.48 -21.34 1.56
CA TYR A 320 -13.37 -20.70 0.87
C TYR A 320 -12.25 -21.71 0.50
N LEU A 321 -11.96 -22.66 1.39
CA LEU A 321 -10.95 -23.70 1.17
C LEU A 321 -11.43 -24.87 0.30
N SER A 322 -12.71 -25.24 0.39
CA SER A 322 -13.20 -26.54 -0.12
C SER A 322 -14.10 -26.46 -1.36
N SER A 323 -14.62 -25.28 -1.71
CA SER A 323 -15.59 -25.13 -2.79
C SER A 323 -15.01 -25.28 -4.21
N GLY A 324 -13.70 -25.05 -4.38
CA GLY A 324 -13.08 -24.86 -5.70
C GLY A 324 -13.39 -23.50 -6.35
N THR A 325 -14.21 -22.65 -5.70
CA THR A 325 -14.60 -21.33 -6.22
C THR A 325 -13.50 -20.28 -6.05
N TYR A 326 -12.76 -20.36 -4.95
CA TYR A 326 -11.76 -19.35 -4.58
C TYR A 326 -10.32 -19.85 -4.66
N LEU A 327 -10.10 -21.15 -4.45
CA LEU A 327 -8.80 -21.81 -4.45
C LEU A 327 -8.89 -23.15 -5.15
N THR A 328 -7.79 -23.55 -5.81
CA THR A 328 -7.58 -24.92 -6.29
C THR A 328 -7.04 -25.82 -5.17
N GLU A 329 -7.15 -27.15 -5.33
CA GLU A 329 -6.58 -28.11 -4.38
C GLU A 329 -5.05 -27.94 -4.22
N GLU A 330 -4.34 -27.69 -5.32
CA GLU A 330 -2.90 -27.41 -5.32
C GLU A 330 -2.56 -26.18 -4.47
N GLN A 331 -3.32 -25.10 -4.62
CA GLN A 331 -3.15 -23.89 -3.82
C GLN A 331 -3.45 -24.15 -2.33
N VAL A 332 -4.50 -24.90 -2.00
CA VAL A 332 -4.81 -25.27 -0.60
C VAL A 332 -3.65 -26.06 0.04
N ASN A 333 -2.96 -26.90 -0.74
CA ASN A 333 -1.79 -27.66 -0.28
C ASN A 333 -0.57 -26.77 0.00
N MET A 334 -0.49 -25.58 -0.60
CA MET A 334 0.57 -24.58 -0.33
C MET A 334 0.35 -23.80 0.98
N ILE A 335 -0.86 -23.83 1.54
CA ILE A 335 -1.21 -23.08 2.76
C ILE A 335 -0.83 -23.91 4.00
N GLU A 336 -0.19 -23.27 4.96
CA GLU A 336 0.11 -23.84 6.27
C GLU A 336 -1.18 -24.29 6.98
N ASP A 337 -1.16 -25.42 7.68
CA ASP A 337 -2.40 -26.02 8.20
C ASP A 337 -2.97 -25.26 9.40
N SER A 338 -2.12 -24.58 10.16
CA SER A 338 -2.52 -23.79 11.32
C SER A 338 -1.50 -22.71 11.63
N THR A 339 -1.95 -21.47 11.78
CA THR A 339 -1.12 -20.35 12.22
C THR A 339 -1.85 -19.48 13.23
N THR A 340 -1.07 -18.75 14.02
CA THR A 340 -1.56 -17.86 15.08
C THR A 340 -2.11 -16.55 14.50
N TRP A 341 -3.32 -16.19 14.92
CA TRP A 341 -3.98 -14.92 14.61
C TRP A 341 -4.23 -14.13 15.89
N TYR A 342 -3.58 -12.98 16.03
CA TYR A 342 -3.69 -12.14 17.23
C TYR A 342 -4.93 -11.23 17.19
N LEU A 343 -5.65 -11.19 18.30
CA LEU A 343 -6.99 -10.61 18.44
C LEU A 343 -7.00 -9.48 19.48
N GLY A 344 -5.91 -8.72 19.56
CA GLY A 344 -5.78 -7.63 20.51
C GLY A 344 -6.80 -6.53 20.27
N THR A 345 -7.37 -5.99 21.36
CA THR A 345 -8.32 -4.88 21.27
C THR A 345 -7.52 -3.59 21.25
N VAL A 346 -7.68 -2.82 20.17
CA VAL A 346 -7.09 -1.49 20.09
C VAL A 346 -7.97 -0.57 20.94
N GLY A 347 -9.14 -0.13 20.48
CA GLY A 347 -9.87 0.97 21.13
C GLY A 347 -9.95 2.18 20.20
N GLY A 348 -10.76 3.18 20.53
CA GLY A 348 -10.91 4.37 19.66
C GLY A 348 -9.72 5.34 19.63
N VAL A 349 -8.79 5.27 20.59
CA VAL A 349 -7.62 6.18 20.75
C VAL A 349 -6.24 5.54 21.07
N PRO A 350 -5.94 4.24 20.85
CA PRO A 350 -4.62 3.68 21.17
C PRO A 350 -3.80 3.22 19.96
N SER A 351 -2.53 2.94 20.23
CA SER A 351 -1.52 2.49 19.27
C SER A 351 -1.93 1.21 18.53
N TYR A 352 -1.55 1.13 17.24
CA TYR A 352 -1.67 -0.07 16.41
C TYR A 352 -1.04 -1.32 17.05
N LYS A 353 -0.02 -1.13 17.90
CA LYS A 353 0.66 -2.22 18.62
C LYS A 353 -0.32 -3.07 19.43
N LEU A 354 -1.39 -2.48 19.96
CA LEU A 354 -2.39 -3.21 20.75
C LEU A 354 -3.21 -4.22 19.93
N ALA A 355 -3.14 -4.20 18.59
CA ALA A 355 -3.74 -5.25 17.76
C ALA A 355 -3.03 -6.60 17.92
N LYS A 356 -1.74 -6.59 18.32
CA LYS A 356 -0.89 -7.78 18.48
C LYS A 356 -0.41 -7.98 19.92
N TYR A 357 -0.18 -6.90 20.65
CA TYR A 357 0.48 -6.89 21.95
C TYR A 357 -0.45 -6.46 23.08
N THR A 358 -0.08 -6.82 24.31
CA THR A 358 -0.83 -6.44 25.53
C THR A 358 -0.67 -4.96 25.90
N ASP A 359 0.42 -4.32 25.45
CA ASP A 359 0.71 -2.91 25.67
C ASP A 359 1.59 -2.33 24.55
N THR A 360 1.84 -1.02 24.60
CA THR A 360 2.65 -0.29 23.61
C THR A 360 4.16 -0.54 23.72
N ASN A 361 4.60 -1.16 24.82
CA ASN A 361 5.99 -1.60 25.02
C ASN A 361 6.21 -3.02 24.51
N MET A 362 5.16 -3.66 23.96
CA MET A 362 5.21 -5.01 23.40
C MET A 362 5.65 -6.05 24.44
N SER A 363 5.25 -5.89 25.71
CA SER A 363 5.70 -6.74 26.81
C SER A 363 5.21 -8.20 26.73
N GLY A 364 4.15 -8.43 25.95
CA GLY A 364 3.59 -9.75 25.70
C GLY A 364 2.59 -9.71 24.54
N TYR A 365 2.23 -10.89 24.04
CA TYR A 365 1.24 -11.03 22.98
C TYR A 365 -0.18 -10.97 23.54
N ALA A 366 -1.07 -10.31 22.79
CA ALA A 366 -2.50 -10.31 23.09
C ALA A 366 -3.12 -11.70 22.86
N THR A 367 -4.38 -11.85 23.25
CA THR A 367 -5.20 -13.04 22.95
C THR A 367 -5.08 -13.42 21.48
N SER A 368 -4.96 -14.71 21.20
CA SER A 368 -4.87 -15.23 19.84
C SER A 368 -5.79 -16.43 19.63
N THR A 369 -5.95 -16.82 18.37
CA THR A 369 -6.58 -18.07 17.95
C THR A 369 -5.75 -18.74 16.87
N GLU A 370 -5.94 -20.04 16.68
CA GLU A 370 -5.29 -20.82 15.62
C GLU A 370 -6.30 -21.10 14.50
N ALA A 371 -5.92 -20.78 13.27
CA ALA A 371 -6.73 -21.06 12.08
C ALA A 371 -5.84 -21.14 10.83
N LYS A 372 -6.33 -21.84 9.80
CA LYS A 372 -5.65 -21.96 8.50
C LYS A 372 -5.74 -20.65 7.71
N ILE A 373 -6.93 -20.05 7.70
CA ILE A 373 -7.22 -18.77 7.06
C ILE A 373 -7.70 -17.79 8.12
N GLY A 374 -7.26 -16.54 8.02
CA GLY A 374 -7.67 -15.43 8.88
C GLY A 374 -7.92 -14.16 8.08
N LEU A 375 -7.75 -13.03 8.74
CA LEU A 375 -7.89 -11.67 8.19
C LEU A 375 -6.72 -10.83 8.66
N LEU A 376 -6.50 -9.69 8.02
CA LEU A 376 -5.53 -8.70 8.51
C LEU A 376 -6.00 -8.05 9.80
N ARG A 377 -5.03 -7.62 10.61
CA ARG A 377 -5.21 -6.67 11.72
C ARG A 377 -5.17 -5.23 11.20
N THR A 378 -5.84 -4.32 11.91
CA THR A 378 -5.63 -2.89 11.70
C THR A 378 -4.17 -2.53 11.96
N GLY A 379 -3.58 -1.72 11.08
CA GLY A 379 -2.18 -1.30 11.18
C GLY A 379 -1.16 -2.26 10.56
N GLU A 380 -1.57 -3.45 10.08
CA GLU A 380 -0.69 -4.28 9.27
C GLU A 380 -0.44 -3.65 7.89
N LEU A 381 0.68 -4.00 7.28
CA LEU A 381 0.92 -3.72 5.87
C LEU A 381 -0.16 -4.40 5.02
N MET A 382 -0.56 -3.72 3.95
CA MET A 382 -1.62 -4.16 3.04
C MET A 382 -3.04 -4.13 3.64
N ALA A 383 -3.22 -3.62 4.85
CA ALA A 383 -4.52 -3.32 5.46
C ALA A 383 -5.07 -1.93 5.05
N GLY A 384 -4.74 -1.46 3.84
CA GLY A 384 -5.22 -0.21 3.27
C GLY A 384 -6.16 -0.42 2.08
N GLN A 385 -6.36 0.64 1.29
CA GLN A 385 -7.11 0.60 0.03
C GLN A 385 -6.18 0.87 -1.16
N PHE A 386 -6.26 0.01 -2.18
CA PHE A 386 -5.33 -0.03 -3.32
C PHE A 386 -5.98 0.25 -4.67
N LYS A 387 -7.19 0.82 -4.64
CA LYS A 387 -7.89 1.38 -5.79
C LYS A 387 -8.46 2.75 -5.42
N GLU A 388 -8.97 3.45 -6.43
CA GLU A 388 -9.75 4.67 -6.24
C GLU A 388 -11.07 4.39 -5.51
N TYR A 389 -11.60 5.40 -4.81
CA TYR A 389 -12.80 5.34 -3.97
C TYR A 389 -13.94 4.47 -4.51
N ASN A 390 -14.37 4.69 -5.77
CA ASN A 390 -15.54 4.03 -6.36
C ASN A 390 -15.31 2.55 -6.69
N ASN A 391 -14.06 2.10 -6.65
CA ASN A 391 -13.66 0.72 -6.93
C ASN A 391 -13.26 -0.04 -5.65
N ASN A 392 -13.28 0.63 -4.50
CA ASN A 392 -13.06 0.01 -3.20
C ASN A 392 -14.36 -0.54 -2.61
N MET A 393 -14.21 -1.40 -1.61
CA MET A 393 -15.30 -1.89 -0.76
C MET A 393 -14.85 -1.84 0.70
N ASP A 394 -15.77 -1.51 1.60
CA ASP A 394 -15.55 -1.64 3.05
C ASP A 394 -15.24 -3.11 3.36
N TYR A 395 -14.22 -3.39 4.16
CA TYR A 395 -13.89 -4.77 4.53
C TYR A 395 -13.52 -4.94 5.99
N TRP A 396 -13.81 -6.14 6.52
CA TRP A 396 -13.48 -6.50 7.89
C TRP A 396 -11.98 -6.72 8.11
N THR A 397 -11.48 -6.22 9.24
CA THR A 397 -10.26 -6.72 9.88
C THR A 397 -10.65 -7.68 11.00
N LEU A 398 -9.70 -8.39 11.61
CA LEU A 398 -9.98 -9.21 12.80
C LEU A 398 -9.76 -8.47 14.14
N THR A 399 -9.43 -7.18 14.12
CA THR A 399 -9.08 -6.41 15.33
C THR A 399 -10.34 -5.87 16.02
N PRO A 400 -10.63 -6.25 17.28
CA PRO A 400 -11.69 -5.62 18.06
C PRO A 400 -11.44 -4.11 18.27
N PHE A 401 -12.49 -3.31 18.04
CA PHE A 401 -12.48 -1.88 18.32
C PHE A 401 -12.93 -1.59 19.76
N ASN A 402 -14.04 -2.21 20.21
CA ASN A 402 -14.53 -2.16 21.59
C ASN A 402 -15.43 -3.39 21.83
N SER A 403 -16.18 -3.44 22.94
CA SER A 403 -17.04 -4.58 23.28
C SER A 403 -18.18 -4.90 22.30
N GLY A 404 -18.53 -3.96 21.41
CA GLY A 404 -19.62 -4.11 20.44
C GLY A 404 -19.19 -3.89 18.99
N ASN A 405 -17.92 -3.58 18.73
CA ASN A 405 -17.45 -3.17 17.42
C ASN A 405 -16.12 -3.82 17.05
N ILE A 406 -15.96 -4.14 15.77
CA ILE A 406 -14.71 -4.63 15.16
C ILE A 406 -14.25 -3.59 14.14
N PHE A 407 -12.95 -3.46 13.98
CA PHE A 407 -12.41 -2.59 12.94
C PHE A 407 -12.77 -3.09 11.55
N HIS A 408 -13.22 -2.18 10.72
CA HIS A 408 -13.29 -2.31 9.28
C HIS A 408 -12.49 -1.17 8.64
N VAL A 409 -12.04 -1.39 7.41
CA VAL A 409 -11.44 -0.35 6.57
C VAL A 409 -12.51 0.13 5.60
N PHE A 410 -12.83 1.41 5.68
CA PHE A 410 -13.84 2.07 4.85
C PHE A 410 -13.35 2.19 3.40
N ILE A 411 -14.25 2.39 2.44
CA ILE A 411 -13.95 2.61 1.02
C ILE A 411 -12.99 3.78 0.78
N SER A 412 -12.95 4.77 1.68
CA SER A 412 -12.01 5.88 1.62
C SER A 412 -10.60 5.55 2.15
N GLY A 413 -10.41 4.41 2.83
CA GLY A 413 -9.15 4.01 3.45
C GLY A 413 -9.02 4.35 4.94
N MET A 414 -10.02 4.97 5.56
CA MET A 414 -10.07 5.15 7.02
C MET A 414 -10.46 3.84 7.72
N ALA A 415 -9.81 3.52 8.84
CA ALA A 415 -10.21 2.42 9.71
C ALA A 415 -11.10 2.90 10.86
N SER A 416 -12.20 2.20 11.14
CA SER A 416 -13.11 2.54 12.24
C SER A 416 -13.89 1.34 12.77
N GLY A 417 -14.51 1.48 13.95
CA GLY A 417 -15.34 0.42 14.54
C GLY A 417 -16.73 0.34 13.90
N ALA A 418 -17.15 -0.86 13.54
CA ALA A 418 -18.53 -1.15 13.11
C ALA A 418 -19.13 -2.32 13.88
N ASN A 419 -20.47 -2.35 13.98
CA ASN A 419 -21.16 -3.38 14.74
C ASN A 419 -21.12 -4.73 14.00
N PHE A 420 -20.42 -5.68 14.58
CA PHE A 420 -20.06 -6.95 13.98
C PHE A 420 -21.25 -7.90 13.73
N GLN A 421 -22.41 -7.66 14.37
CA GLN A 421 -23.60 -8.50 14.29
C GLN A 421 -24.65 -8.02 13.27
N ILE A 422 -24.65 -6.73 12.91
CA ILE A 422 -25.71 -6.13 12.09
C ILE A 422 -25.21 -5.41 10.83
N THR A 423 -23.90 -5.39 10.58
CA THR A 423 -23.31 -4.87 9.34
C THR A 423 -22.61 -5.97 8.57
N SER A 424 -22.70 -5.97 7.24
CA SER A 424 -21.94 -6.86 6.37
C SER A 424 -20.93 -6.06 5.55
N TYR A 425 -19.69 -6.55 5.51
CA TYR A 425 -18.60 -5.94 4.75
C TYR A 425 -17.83 -6.99 3.96
N GLY A 426 -17.02 -6.52 3.04
CA GLY A 426 -16.11 -7.32 2.23
C GLY A 426 -15.14 -8.15 3.07
N ILE A 427 -14.59 -9.17 2.43
CA ILE A 427 -13.70 -10.15 3.06
C ILE A 427 -12.39 -10.15 2.30
N LYS A 428 -11.28 -9.84 2.99
CA LYS A 428 -9.92 -9.97 2.45
C LYS A 428 -9.22 -11.13 3.17
N PRO A 429 -9.34 -12.39 2.69
CA PRO A 429 -8.66 -13.52 3.30
C PRO A 429 -7.17 -13.23 3.45
N SER A 430 -6.62 -13.65 4.58
CA SER A 430 -5.19 -13.65 4.85
C SER A 430 -4.76 -15.07 5.21
N LEU A 431 -3.59 -15.47 4.73
CA LEU A 431 -3.10 -16.85 4.86
C LEU A 431 -1.57 -16.89 4.87
N ASN A 432 -1.01 -17.96 5.43
CA ASN A 432 0.43 -18.18 5.47
C ASN A 432 0.79 -19.34 4.54
N LEU A 433 1.65 -19.07 3.55
CA LEU A 433 2.18 -20.07 2.64
C LEU A 433 3.39 -20.77 3.24
N LYS A 434 3.50 -22.07 2.98
CA LYS A 434 4.57 -22.95 3.48
C LYS A 434 5.96 -22.51 3.02
N GLN A 435 6.95 -22.90 3.80
CA GLN A 435 8.36 -22.57 3.54
C GLN A 435 8.92 -23.13 2.22
N ASN A 436 8.34 -24.22 1.70
CA ASN A 436 8.78 -24.87 0.47
C ASN A 436 7.99 -24.42 -0.77
N VAL A 437 7.30 -23.28 -0.69
CA VAL A 437 6.66 -22.66 -1.86
C VAL A 437 7.72 -21.93 -2.67
N ILE A 438 7.82 -22.26 -3.95
CA ILE A 438 8.74 -21.67 -4.91
C ILE A 438 8.02 -20.82 -5.95
N ILE A 439 8.74 -19.87 -6.53
CA ILE A 439 8.31 -19.08 -7.68
C ILE A 439 8.54 -19.90 -8.95
N THR A 440 7.55 -19.92 -9.84
CA THR A 440 7.59 -20.61 -11.14
C THR A 440 7.55 -19.65 -12.33
N GLY A 441 7.39 -18.35 -12.06
CA GLY A 441 7.35 -17.30 -13.08
C GLY A 441 6.82 -15.99 -12.52
N GLY A 442 6.83 -14.95 -13.35
CA GLY A 442 6.45 -13.59 -12.96
C GLY A 442 7.59 -12.80 -12.32
N ASP A 443 7.38 -11.50 -12.16
CA ASP A 443 8.33 -10.56 -11.54
C ASP A 443 7.76 -9.84 -10.31
N GLY A 444 6.56 -10.24 -9.86
CA GLY A 444 5.92 -9.72 -8.66
C GLY A 444 5.25 -8.36 -8.84
N THR A 445 5.18 -7.83 -10.06
CA THR A 445 4.36 -6.64 -10.38
C THR A 445 2.88 -6.98 -10.54
N LEU A 446 2.02 -5.97 -10.58
CA LEU A 446 0.60 -6.16 -10.84
C LEU A 446 0.35 -6.78 -12.24
N GLN A 447 1.14 -6.38 -13.22
CA GLN A 447 1.05 -6.80 -14.61
C GLN A 447 1.60 -8.21 -14.82
N ASN A 448 2.58 -8.61 -14.00
CA ASN A 448 3.25 -9.89 -14.10
C ASN A 448 3.48 -10.52 -12.70
N PRO A 449 2.39 -10.88 -12.00
CA PRO A 449 2.46 -11.38 -10.63
C PRO A 449 3.17 -12.73 -10.55
N PHE A 450 3.74 -13.07 -9.40
CA PHE A 450 4.40 -14.35 -9.21
C PHE A 450 3.43 -15.52 -9.36
N THR A 451 3.84 -16.56 -10.08
CA THR A 451 3.18 -17.86 -10.12
C THR A 451 3.94 -18.83 -9.22
N LEU A 452 3.24 -19.78 -8.57
CA LEU A 452 3.78 -20.55 -7.46
C LEU A 452 3.59 -22.06 -7.64
N ALA A 453 4.50 -22.83 -7.05
CA ALA A 453 4.39 -24.28 -6.87
C ALA A 453 4.99 -24.70 -5.53
N LEU A 454 4.76 -25.96 -5.13
CA LEU A 454 5.57 -26.61 -4.11
C LEU A 454 6.87 -27.12 -4.74
N GLU A 455 7.99 -27.01 -4.02
CA GLU A 455 9.29 -27.59 -4.38
C GLU A 455 9.22 -29.11 -4.61
#